data_AF-A0A8S1LSQ4-F1
#
_entry.id   AF-A0A8S1LSQ4-F1
#
_cell.length_a   1.000
_cell.length_b   1.000
_cell.length_c   1.000
_cell.angle_alpha   90.00
_cell.angle_beta   90.00
_cell.angle_gamma   90.00
#
_symmetry.space_group_name_H-M   'P 1'
#
loop_
_entity.id
_entity.type
_entity.pdbx_description
1 polymer ?
#
loop_
_entity_poly.entity_id
_entity_poly.type
_entity_poly.pdbx_seq_one_letter_code
_entity_poly.pdbx_strand_id
1 'polypeptide(L)'
;MSQEPRAQTVGAFDNKISSVVPLSQLRRIQQNCFGTQENFGLIQKMELHAKSQERVKRWPNTINALRKKKDQTRFERFKADEEERRKQEEEEALYQAQVKQEILEKANRQIYEANPRVRQFQSKLLITDVIQERDAQVELNKYKKTILEMKEEAHHEEVLENVARLQQIEEIKQEEMRKKKMEQRKILKQQHDEMVNNHIKQIQNDRIEGQLNKAKAEQLIKDEEEAENERKRKRLANIEEVKKGNEEIKEQKQLQKIKEQEDDERIRAYAEKKEKIMEMRKKREELKFKEKQEQRQRLIDAQIAKLESIEHEHQRILNKQIQEAEIKAEEVERIKREKQIQLKKKIDESRKITSEFRARDSEQRVKNDKEFQEYWKQRAEELKKMEDDENEQIRQRRVQLKNFQLSQIEEKQKLREQQILQELDEAEEILRKKECCSRTFTSWAQRAVEEWQSNGKNVYPMLKELTAQQQL
;
A
#
# COMPACT_ATOMS: atom_id res chain seq x y z
N MET A 1 84.30 -11.73 13.82
CA MET A 1 84.86 -12.78 12.94
C MET A 1 85.71 -12.06 11.90
N SER A 2 87.01 -12.20 11.76
CA SER A 2 88.06 -13.00 12.44
C SER A 2 89.39 -12.27 12.15
N GLN A 3 90.21 -12.01 13.16
CA GLN A 3 91.58 -12.54 13.35
C GLN A 3 92.52 -12.36 12.12
N GLU A 4 93.47 -11.40 12.13
CA GLU A 4 94.89 -11.51 12.61
C GLU A 4 95.83 -12.28 11.62
N PRO A 5 97.19 -12.24 11.69
CA PRO A 5 98.17 -11.21 12.13
C PRO A 5 99.54 -11.23 11.35
N ARG A 6 100.56 -10.54 11.92
CA ARG A 6 102.05 -10.71 11.82
C ARG A 6 102.80 -10.05 10.63
N ALA A 7 104.01 -9.50 10.75
CA ALA A 7 105.09 -9.66 11.74
C ALA A 7 106.06 -8.44 11.84
N GLN A 8 106.49 -8.15 13.07
CA GLN A 8 107.86 -7.89 13.59
C GLN A 8 108.96 -7.16 12.76
N THR A 9 109.26 -5.92 13.20
CA THR A 9 110.52 -5.41 13.81
C THR A 9 111.94 -5.69 13.26
N VAL A 10 112.73 -4.59 13.30
CA VAL A 10 114.20 -4.40 13.47
C VAL A 10 115.14 -4.57 12.26
N GLY A 11 115.91 -3.51 12.01
CA GLY A 11 117.16 -3.56 11.24
C GLY A 11 117.65 -2.16 10.87
N ALA A 12 118.34 -1.49 11.79
CA ALA A 12 119.08 -0.26 11.49
C ALA A 12 120.47 -0.61 10.94
N PHE A 13 120.83 -0.09 9.76
CA PHE A 13 122.22 0.08 9.34
C PHE A 13 122.35 1.27 8.39
N ASP A 14 123.44 2.01 8.59
CA ASP A 14 123.82 3.29 8.04
C ASP A 14 124.30 3.30 6.56
N ASN A 15 124.30 4.52 6.00
CA ASN A 15 125.23 5.11 5.00
C ASN A 15 124.94 5.09 3.47
N LYS A 16 124.57 6.29 2.98
CA LYS A 16 125.12 7.11 1.85
C LYS A 16 124.69 6.95 0.36
N ILE A 17 123.94 7.98 -0.08
CA ILE A 17 123.95 8.82 -1.34
C ILE A 17 123.41 8.27 -2.68
N SER A 18 122.26 8.80 -3.15
CA SER A 18 121.95 9.09 -4.57
C SER A 18 120.80 10.13 -4.72
N SER A 19 120.89 11.06 -5.67
CA SER A 19 119.85 12.06 -5.98
C SER A 19 118.93 11.56 -7.11
N VAL A 20 117.63 11.46 -6.85
CA VAL A 20 116.61 10.95 -7.79
C VAL A 20 115.64 12.07 -8.19
N VAL A 21 115.46 12.32 -9.50
CA VAL A 21 114.46 13.26 -10.05
C VAL A 21 113.11 12.55 -10.26
N PRO A 22 111.96 13.10 -9.82
CA PRO A 22 110.66 12.42 -9.88
C PRO A 22 110.01 12.37 -11.26
N LEU A 23 109.31 11.27 -11.54
CA LEU A 23 108.56 10.97 -12.78
C LEU A 23 107.55 12.06 -13.21
N SER A 24 107.10 12.88 -12.26
CA SER A 24 106.18 13.99 -12.50
C SER A 24 106.80 15.12 -13.33
N GLN A 25 108.11 15.36 -13.20
CA GLN A 25 108.80 16.36 -14.02
C GLN A 25 108.96 15.90 -15.48
N LEU A 26 109.15 14.61 -15.73
CA LEU A 26 109.26 14.04 -17.08
C LEU A 26 107.95 14.13 -17.87
N ARG A 27 106.80 13.83 -17.24
CA ARG A 27 105.48 13.90 -17.92
C ARG A 27 105.11 15.33 -18.32
N ARG A 28 105.50 16.32 -17.52
CA ARG A 28 105.23 17.74 -17.82
C ARG A 28 105.97 18.21 -19.08
N ILE A 29 107.18 17.72 -19.30
CA ILE A 29 107.96 18.05 -20.50
C ILE A 29 107.33 17.43 -21.75
N GLN A 30 106.80 16.20 -21.67
CA GLN A 30 106.20 15.50 -22.81
C GLN A 30 104.90 16.16 -23.33
N GLN A 31 104.03 16.66 -22.45
CA GLN A 31 102.76 17.29 -22.85
C GLN A 31 102.95 18.61 -23.61
N ASN A 32 104.04 19.33 -23.37
CA ASN A 32 104.24 20.65 -23.98
C ASN A 32 104.74 20.58 -25.44
N CYS A 33 105.17 19.42 -25.94
CA CYS A 33 105.85 19.34 -27.25
C CYS A 33 104.97 18.92 -28.44
N PHE A 34 103.76 18.34 -28.28
CA PHE A 34 103.07 17.64 -29.40
C PHE A 34 101.55 17.91 -29.60
N GLY A 35 100.95 18.95 -29.04
CA GLY A 35 99.49 19.01 -28.85
C GLY A 35 98.58 19.80 -29.81
N THR A 36 98.75 19.87 -31.14
CA THR A 36 97.83 20.74 -31.96
C THR A 36 97.30 20.28 -33.33
N GLN A 37 97.75 19.20 -33.98
CA GLN A 37 97.30 18.93 -35.38
C GLN A 37 96.09 17.99 -35.58
N GLU A 38 95.69 17.14 -34.62
CA GLU A 38 94.63 16.14 -34.85
C GLU A 38 93.18 16.66 -34.72
N ASN A 39 92.97 17.86 -34.16
CA ASN A 39 91.63 18.32 -33.77
C ASN A 39 90.76 18.88 -34.92
N PHE A 40 91.34 19.32 -36.05
CA PHE A 40 90.60 20.09 -37.06
C PHE A 40 89.69 19.24 -37.97
N GLY A 41 90.13 18.03 -38.35
CA GLY A 41 89.35 17.14 -39.22
C GLY A 41 88.10 16.54 -38.56
N LEU A 42 88.14 16.39 -37.23
CA LEU A 42 87.00 15.90 -36.45
C LEU A 42 85.84 16.91 -36.46
N ILE A 43 86.15 18.20 -36.34
CA ILE A 43 85.19 19.30 -36.26
C ILE A 43 84.38 19.42 -37.56
N GLN A 44 85.05 19.39 -38.72
CA GLN A 44 84.38 19.54 -40.02
C GLN A 44 83.43 18.36 -40.34
N LYS A 45 83.79 17.14 -39.92
CA LYS A 45 82.92 15.96 -40.04
C LYS A 45 81.67 16.08 -39.17
N MET A 46 81.79 16.64 -37.97
CA MET A 46 80.66 16.90 -37.09
C MET A 46 79.70 17.95 -37.68
N GLU A 47 80.22 19.03 -38.27
CA GLU A 47 79.40 20.06 -38.91
C GLU A 47 78.62 19.55 -40.13
N LEU A 48 79.27 18.78 -41.00
CA LEU A 48 78.61 18.18 -42.17
C LEU A 48 77.56 17.14 -41.74
N HIS A 49 77.85 16.37 -40.69
CA HIS A 49 76.87 15.46 -40.09
C HIS A 49 75.65 16.22 -39.56
N ALA A 50 75.85 17.36 -38.89
CA ALA A 50 74.76 18.21 -38.40
C ALA A 50 73.88 18.75 -39.55
N LYS A 51 74.50 19.30 -40.61
CA LYS A 51 73.78 19.78 -41.80
C LYS A 51 72.99 18.66 -42.50
N SER A 52 73.54 17.44 -42.53
CA SER A 52 72.85 16.26 -43.07
C SER A 52 71.64 15.87 -42.23
N GLN A 53 71.77 15.82 -40.89
CA GLN A 53 70.67 15.55 -39.97
C GLN A 53 69.53 16.57 -40.12
N GLU A 54 69.84 17.86 -40.33
CA GLU A 54 68.83 18.89 -40.57
C GLU A 54 68.05 18.69 -41.88
N ARG A 55 68.71 18.22 -42.94
CA ARG A 55 68.03 17.90 -44.21
C ARG A 55 67.15 16.66 -44.06
N VAL A 56 67.63 15.62 -43.37
CA VAL A 56 66.87 14.38 -43.10
C VAL A 56 65.61 14.66 -42.27
N LYS A 57 65.63 15.61 -41.33
CA LYS A 57 64.44 16.04 -40.58
C LYS A 57 63.30 16.57 -41.46
N ARG A 58 63.62 17.18 -42.60
CA ARG A 58 62.63 17.75 -43.53
C ARG A 58 62.09 16.73 -44.54
N TRP A 59 62.63 15.51 -44.57
CA TRP A 59 62.19 14.48 -45.49
C TRP A 59 60.92 13.78 -44.96
N PRO A 60 59.79 13.89 -45.67
CA PRO A 60 58.52 13.32 -45.21
C PRO A 60 58.48 11.79 -45.29
N ASN A 61 59.41 11.18 -46.04
CA ASN A 61 59.44 9.75 -46.33
C ASN A 61 60.52 8.97 -45.53
N THR A 62 61.07 9.56 -44.46
CA THR A 62 61.92 8.79 -43.56
C THR A 62 61.08 7.78 -42.76
N ILE A 63 61.65 6.63 -42.39
CA ILE A 63 60.96 5.62 -41.56
C ILE A 63 60.39 6.26 -40.29
N ASN A 64 61.14 7.19 -39.68
CA ASN A 64 60.71 7.92 -38.49
C ASN A 64 59.56 8.90 -38.77
N ALA A 65 59.56 9.61 -39.90
CA ALA A 65 58.44 10.48 -40.29
C ALA A 65 57.18 9.68 -40.61
N LEU A 66 57.30 8.54 -41.28
CA LEU A 66 56.18 7.64 -41.58
C LEU A 66 55.59 7.03 -40.30
N ARG A 67 56.43 6.62 -39.33
CA ARG A 67 55.97 6.17 -38.01
C ARG A 67 55.22 7.30 -37.28
N LYS A 68 55.81 8.50 -37.21
CA LYS A 68 55.15 9.67 -36.61
C LYS A 68 53.80 9.98 -37.26
N LYS A 69 53.70 9.92 -38.59
CA LYS A 69 52.43 10.14 -39.31
C LYS A 69 51.40 9.04 -39.01
N LYS A 70 51.82 7.78 -38.95
CA LYS A 70 50.95 6.66 -38.55
C LYS A 70 50.46 6.80 -37.10
N ASP A 71 51.33 7.25 -36.20
CA ASP A 71 50.98 7.48 -34.80
C ASP A 71 50.05 8.69 -34.65
N GLN A 72 50.30 9.77 -35.40
CA GLN A 72 49.42 10.95 -35.46
C GLN A 72 48.04 10.59 -36.00
N THR A 73 47.95 9.87 -37.12
CA THR A 73 46.64 9.42 -37.66
C THR A 73 45.91 8.46 -36.73
N ARG A 74 46.62 7.59 -35.99
CA ARG A 74 46.01 6.76 -34.94
C ARG A 74 45.49 7.61 -33.79
N PHE A 75 46.27 8.62 -33.38
CA PHE A 75 45.89 9.54 -32.33
C PHE A 75 44.69 10.41 -32.73
N GLU A 76 44.66 10.91 -33.97
CA GLU A 76 43.54 11.66 -34.54
C GLU A 76 42.26 10.81 -34.59
N ARG A 77 42.36 9.54 -35.01
CA ARG A 77 41.23 8.59 -34.96
C ARG A 77 40.75 8.36 -33.53
N PHE A 78 41.67 8.07 -32.61
CA PHE A 78 41.33 7.89 -31.20
C PHE A 78 40.66 9.15 -30.61
N LYS A 79 41.17 10.33 -30.94
CA LYS A 79 40.59 11.60 -30.50
C LYS A 79 39.19 11.83 -31.08
N ALA A 80 38.98 11.49 -32.36
CA ALA A 80 37.66 11.57 -33.00
C ALA A 80 36.67 10.58 -32.37
N ASP A 81 37.08 9.32 -32.16
CA ASP A 81 36.25 8.30 -31.52
C ASP A 81 35.88 8.71 -30.07
N GLU A 82 36.81 9.30 -29.32
CA GLU A 82 36.57 9.77 -27.95
C GLU A 82 35.69 11.04 -27.91
N GLU A 83 35.80 11.91 -28.92
CA GLU A 83 34.88 13.05 -29.09
C GLU A 83 33.46 12.58 -29.47
N GLU A 84 33.32 11.56 -30.31
CA GLU A 84 32.03 10.95 -30.63
C GLU A 84 31.40 10.28 -29.42
N ARG A 85 32.19 9.54 -28.62
CA ARG A 85 31.70 8.97 -27.35
C ARG A 85 31.24 10.02 -26.37
N ARG A 86 31.99 11.11 -26.20
CA ARG A 86 31.56 12.21 -25.31
C ARG A 86 30.27 12.87 -25.78
N LYS A 87 30.07 13.04 -27.09
CA LYS A 87 28.80 13.53 -27.63
C LYS A 87 27.65 12.57 -27.34
N GLN A 88 27.86 11.26 -27.52
CA GLN A 88 26.86 10.24 -27.20
C GLN A 88 26.53 10.25 -25.70
N GLU A 89 27.52 10.34 -24.82
CA GLU A 89 27.30 10.45 -23.37
C GLU A 89 26.54 11.73 -23.00
N GLU A 90 26.83 12.86 -23.64
CA GLU A 90 26.09 14.12 -23.46
C GLU A 90 24.63 14.00 -23.93
N GLU A 91 24.39 13.42 -25.11
CA GLU A 91 23.05 13.20 -25.65
C GLU A 91 22.24 12.20 -24.81
N GLU A 92 22.85 11.09 -24.38
CA GLU A 92 22.24 10.13 -23.47
C GLU A 92 21.94 10.75 -22.11
N ALA A 93 22.85 11.56 -21.56
CA ALA A 93 22.62 12.25 -20.29
C ALA A 93 21.44 13.24 -20.39
N LEU A 94 21.32 13.97 -21.51
CA LEU A 94 20.19 14.85 -21.77
C LEU A 94 18.89 14.07 -21.90
N TYR A 95 18.89 12.96 -22.64
CA TYR A 95 17.72 12.10 -22.78
C TYR A 95 17.29 11.50 -21.43
N GLN A 96 18.22 10.99 -20.63
CA GLN A 96 17.92 10.47 -19.30
C GLN A 96 17.39 11.56 -18.36
N ALA A 97 17.93 12.77 -18.45
CA ALA A 97 17.43 13.91 -17.70
C ALA A 97 15.98 14.27 -18.10
N GLN A 98 15.65 14.24 -19.40
CA GLN A 98 14.30 14.45 -19.90
C GLN A 98 13.34 13.35 -19.43
N VAL A 99 13.71 12.07 -19.59
CA VAL A 99 12.90 10.94 -19.12
C VAL A 99 12.65 11.04 -17.62
N LYS A 100 13.69 11.37 -16.84
CA LYS A 100 13.55 11.59 -15.40
C LYS A 100 12.60 12.75 -15.10
N GLN A 101 12.70 13.85 -15.86
CA GLN A 101 11.81 14.99 -15.72
C GLN A 101 10.36 14.59 -16.01
N GLU A 102 10.08 13.87 -17.10
CA GLU A 102 8.74 13.39 -17.44
C GLU A 102 8.16 12.46 -16.38
N ILE A 103 8.97 11.54 -15.84
CA ILE A 103 8.57 10.65 -14.75
C ILE A 103 8.21 11.46 -13.50
N LEU A 104 9.04 12.45 -13.15
CA LEU A 104 8.79 13.33 -12.00
C LEU A 104 7.55 14.19 -12.21
N GLU A 105 7.34 14.75 -13.40
CA GLU A 105 6.16 15.53 -13.74
C GLU A 105 4.88 14.69 -13.68
N LYS A 106 4.92 13.46 -14.21
CA LYS A 106 3.81 12.51 -14.13
C LYS A 106 3.51 12.13 -12.68
N ALA A 107 4.53 11.86 -11.88
CA ALA A 107 4.37 11.55 -10.46
C ALA A 107 3.79 12.74 -9.68
N ASN A 108 4.30 13.95 -9.92
CA ASN A 108 3.80 15.19 -9.31
C ASN A 108 2.33 15.43 -9.69
N ARG A 109 1.96 15.19 -10.95
CA ARG A 109 0.56 15.27 -11.41
C ARG A 109 -0.33 14.27 -10.67
N GLN A 110 0.08 13.01 -10.58
CA GLN A 110 -0.68 11.97 -9.87
C GLN A 110 -0.85 12.29 -8.38
N ILE A 111 0.20 12.79 -7.72
CA ILE A 111 0.13 13.20 -6.31
C ILE A 111 -0.85 14.38 -6.15
N TYR A 112 -0.81 15.35 -7.06
CA TYR A 112 -1.73 16.48 -7.03
C TYR A 112 -3.19 16.05 -7.26
N GLU A 113 -3.47 15.20 -8.24
CA GLU A 113 -4.80 14.65 -8.51
C GLU A 113 -5.30 13.73 -7.38
N ALA A 114 -4.39 13.01 -6.72
CA ALA A 114 -4.71 12.17 -5.58
C ALA A 114 -5.13 12.99 -4.35
N ASN A 115 -4.80 14.28 -4.28
CA ASN A 115 -5.21 15.14 -3.18
C ASN A 115 -6.74 15.13 -3.02
N PRO A 116 -7.29 14.82 -1.82
CA PRO A 116 -8.73 14.76 -1.60
C PRO A 116 -9.48 16.03 -2.02
N ARG A 117 -8.88 17.20 -1.80
CA ARG A 117 -9.46 18.50 -2.13
C ARG A 117 -9.60 18.70 -3.65
N VAL A 118 -8.56 18.31 -4.39
CA VAL A 118 -8.55 18.30 -5.87
C VAL A 118 -9.56 17.30 -6.40
N ARG A 119 -9.61 16.08 -5.86
CA ARG A 119 -10.55 15.03 -6.29
C ARG A 119 -12.01 15.43 -6.08
N GLN A 120 -12.33 16.06 -4.94
CA GLN A 120 -13.66 16.59 -4.67
C GLN A 120 -14.05 17.67 -5.68
N PHE A 121 -13.13 18.60 -5.97
CA PHE A 121 -13.37 19.64 -6.99
C PHE A 121 -13.53 19.05 -8.40
N GLN A 122 -12.67 18.10 -8.80
CA GLN A 122 -12.79 17.37 -10.08
C GLN A 122 -14.13 16.63 -10.21
N SER A 123 -14.66 16.07 -9.12
CA SER A 123 -16.01 15.48 -9.13
C SER A 123 -17.08 16.50 -9.50
N LYS A 124 -16.96 17.77 -9.08
CA LYS A 124 -17.90 18.84 -9.47
C LYS A 124 -17.69 19.32 -10.90
N LEU A 125 -16.44 19.31 -11.37
CA LEU A 125 -16.12 19.55 -12.77
C LEU A 125 -16.88 18.56 -13.67
N LEU A 126 -16.82 17.27 -13.33
CA LEU A 126 -17.57 16.23 -14.03
C LEU A 126 -19.09 16.43 -13.96
N ILE A 127 -19.64 16.83 -12.81
CA ILE A 127 -21.07 17.14 -12.68
C ILE A 127 -21.48 18.27 -13.63
N THR A 128 -20.61 19.25 -13.84
CA THR A 128 -20.86 20.37 -14.77
C THR A 128 -21.00 19.86 -16.20
N ASP A 129 -20.13 18.95 -16.64
CA ASP A 129 -20.27 18.29 -17.95
C ASP A 129 -21.57 17.51 -18.06
N VAL A 130 -21.90 16.71 -17.05
CA VAL A 130 -23.12 15.88 -17.04
C VAL A 130 -24.37 16.75 -17.16
N ILE A 131 -24.41 17.92 -16.52
CA ILE A 131 -25.52 18.87 -16.66
C ILE A 131 -25.62 19.38 -18.11
N GLN A 132 -24.49 19.75 -18.73
CA GLN A 132 -24.48 20.21 -20.11
C GLN A 132 -24.94 19.12 -21.08
N GLU A 133 -24.44 17.89 -20.92
CA GLU A 133 -24.89 16.75 -21.73
C GLU A 133 -26.38 16.49 -21.54
N ARG A 134 -26.88 16.65 -20.30
CA ARG A 134 -28.29 16.48 -20.00
C ARG A 134 -29.15 17.52 -20.71
N ASP A 135 -28.75 18.78 -20.71
CA ASP A 135 -29.44 19.85 -21.41
C ASP A 135 -29.46 19.57 -22.93
N ALA A 136 -28.33 19.15 -23.50
CA ALA A 136 -28.26 18.74 -24.90
C ALA A 136 -29.18 17.56 -25.23
N GLN A 137 -29.28 16.56 -24.36
CA GLN A 137 -30.23 15.44 -24.51
C GLN A 137 -31.69 15.90 -24.44
N VAL A 138 -32.01 16.86 -23.57
CA VAL A 138 -33.37 17.41 -23.46
C VAL A 138 -33.75 18.13 -24.75
N GLU A 139 -32.87 18.97 -25.31
CA GLU A 139 -33.11 19.63 -26.59
C GLU A 139 -33.26 18.64 -27.75
N LEU A 140 -32.41 17.62 -27.80
CA LEU A 140 -32.51 16.55 -28.79
C LEU A 140 -33.83 15.78 -28.68
N ASN A 141 -34.33 15.54 -27.47
CA ASN A 141 -35.62 14.89 -27.25
C ASN A 141 -36.80 15.78 -27.67
N LYS A 142 -36.73 17.10 -27.45
CA LYS A 142 -37.74 18.03 -27.98
C LYS A 142 -37.78 17.98 -29.50
N TYR A 143 -36.62 18.02 -30.14
CA TYR A 143 -36.50 17.91 -31.61
C TYR A 143 -37.02 16.57 -32.15
N LYS A 144 -36.74 15.46 -31.46
CA LYS A 144 -37.33 14.16 -31.81
C LYS A 144 -38.85 14.18 -31.71
N LYS A 145 -39.41 14.81 -30.67
CA LYS A 145 -40.85 14.92 -30.48
C LYS A 145 -41.49 15.70 -31.63
N THR A 146 -40.91 16.84 -32.04
CA THR A 146 -41.44 17.63 -33.16
C THR A 146 -41.40 16.85 -34.48
N ILE A 147 -40.34 16.07 -34.74
CA ILE A 147 -40.28 15.20 -35.92
C ILE A 147 -41.37 14.13 -35.87
N LEU A 148 -41.61 13.54 -34.69
CA LEU A 148 -42.62 12.51 -34.52
C LEU A 148 -44.03 13.06 -34.74
N GLU A 149 -44.34 14.23 -34.19
CA GLU A 149 -45.59 14.96 -34.42
C GLU A 149 -45.81 15.21 -35.93
N MET A 150 -44.80 15.71 -36.65
CA MET A 150 -44.89 15.91 -38.11
C MET A 150 -45.14 14.60 -38.88
N LYS A 151 -44.55 13.48 -38.43
CA LYS A 151 -44.78 12.17 -39.05
C LYS A 151 -46.19 11.64 -38.78
N GLU A 152 -46.70 11.84 -37.58
CA GLU A 152 -48.07 11.46 -37.21
C GLU A 152 -49.10 12.27 -38.00
N GLU A 153 -48.87 13.57 -38.20
CA GLU A 153 -49.70 14.43 -39.06
C GLU A 153 -49.70 13.92 -40.51
N ALA A 154 -48.53 13.67 -41.10
CA ALA A 154 -48.42 13.15 -42.46
C ALA A 154 -49.10 11.78 -42.63
N HIS A 155 -48.95 10.88 -41.65
CA HIS A 155 -49.64 9.59 -41.67
C HIS A 155 -51.15 9.75 -41.50
N HIS A 156 -51.61 10.70 -40.68
CA HIS A 156 -53.03 10.99 -40.53
C HIS A 156 -53.65 11.48 -41.85
N GLU A 157 -52.96 12.39 -42.55
CA GLU A 157 -53.36 12.86 -43.88
C GLU A 157 -53.44 11.69 -44.88
N GLU A 158 -52.43 10.83 -44.94
CA GLU A 158 -52.43 9.63 -45.80
C GLU A 158 -53.61 8.69 -45.48
N VAL A 159 -53.93 8.48 -44.21
CA VAL A 159 -55.07 7.66 -43.79
C VAL A 159 -56.39 8.31 -44.24
N LEU A 160 -56.54 9.62 -44.09
CA LEU A 160 -57.74 10.34 -44.52
C LEU A 160 -57.94 10.24 -46.04
N GLU A 161 -56.88 10.43 -46.84
CA GLU A 161 -56.93 10.26 -48.29
C GLU A 161 -57.33 8.84 -48.69
N ASN A 162 -56.76 7.83 -48.01
CA ASN A 162 -57.09 6.44 -48.25
C ASN A 162 -58.56 6.12 -47.91
N VAL A 163 -59.08 6.64 -46.80
CA VAL A 163 -60.49 6.50 -46.42
C VAL A 163 -61.40 7.16 -47.45
N ALA A 164 -61.09 8.38 -47.88
CA ALA A 164 -61.85 9.09 -48.92
C ALA A 164 -61.88 8.30 -50.24
N ARG A 165 -60.72 7.74 -50.65
CA ARG A 165 -60.64 6.89 -51.85
C ARG A 165 -61.49 5.62 -51.72
N LEU A 166 -61.48 4.96 -50.56
CA LEU A 166 -62.29 3.77 -50.32
C LEU A 166 -63.79 4.10 -50.32
N GLN A 167 -64.19 5.22 -49.74
CA GLN A 167 -65.57 5.70 -49.79
C GLN A 167 -66.04 5.94 -51.23
N GLN A 168 -65.23 6.60 -52.06
CA GLN A 168 -65.56 6.79 -53.49
C GLN A 168 -65.74 5.45 -54.22
N ILE A 169 -64.86 4.47 -53.97
CA ILE A 169 -64.99 3.13 -54.57
C ILE A 169 -66.29 2.45 -54.10
N GLU A 170 -66.65 2.60 -52.83
CA GLU A 170 -67.86 2.03 -52.27
C GLU A 170 -69.13 2.70 -52.81
N GLU A 171 -69.13 4.02 -52.97
CA GLU A 171 -70.21 4.77 -53.63
C GLU A 171 -70.44 4.29 -55.06
N ILE A 172 -69.37 4.15 -55.86
CA ILE A 172 -69.45 3.62 -57.22
C ILE A 172 -70.06 2.21 -57.21
N LYS A 173 -69.59 1.32 -56.33
CA LYS A 173 -70.16 -0.03 -56.18
C LYS A 173 -71.63 0.00 -55.79
N GLN A 174 -72.03 0.90 -54.88
CA GLN A 174 -73.42 1.05 -54.48
C GLN A 174 -74.29 1.55 -55.63
N GLU A 175 -73.81 2.50 -56.43
CA GLU A 175 -74.50 2.97 -57.64
C GLU A 175 -74.65 1.87 -58.68
N GLU A 176 -73.60 1.09 -58.94
CA GLU A 176 -73.67 -0.07 -59.84
C GLU A 176 -74.69 -1.10 -59.34
N MET A 177 -74.69 -1.40 -58.05
CA MET A 177 -75.68 -2.30 -57.44
C MET A 177 -77.10 -1.73 -57.52
N ARG A 178 -77.28 -0.42 -57.38
CA ARG A 178 -78.58 0.25 -57.59
C ARG A 178 -79.04 0.14 -59.05
N LYS A 179 -78.14 0.37 -60.02
CA LYS A 179 -78.43 0.20 -61.46
C LYS A 179 -78.85 -1.23 -61.77
N LYS A 180 -78.09 -2.24 -61.32
CA LYS A 180 -78.44 -3.66 -61.47
C LYS A 180 -79.78 -4.00 -60.84
N LYS A 181 -80.08 -3.51 -59.63
CA LYS A 181 -81.40 -3.69 -58.98
C LYS A 181 -82.53 -3.07 -59.79
N MET A 182 -82.32 -1.89 -60.38
CA MET A 182 -83.31 -1.23 -61.24
C MET A 182 -83.56 -2.02 -62.53
N GLU A 183 -82.50 -2.55 -63.16
CA GLU A 183 -82.61 -3.43 -64.33
C GLU A 183 -83.36 -4.71 -63.99
N GLN A 184 -83.01 -5.38 -62.88
CA GLN A 184 -83.73 -6.56 -62.40
C GLN A 184 -85.21 -6.27 -62.15
N ARG A 185 -85.55 -5.12 -61.55
CA ARG A 185 -86.95 -4.70 -61.36
C ARG A 185 -87.66 -4.50 -62.70
N LYS A 186 -87.00 -3.92 -63.71
CA LYS A 186 -87.57 -3.77 -65.05
C LYS A 186 -87.85 -5.13 -65.69
N ILE A 187 -86.90 -6.06 -65.61
CA ILE A 187 -87.05 -7.43 -66.15
C ILE A 187 -88.18 -8.16 -65.43
N LEU A 188 -88.21 -8.13 -64.09
CA LEU A 188 -89.29 -8.75 -63.30
C LEU A 188 -90.66 -8.16 -63.65
N LYS A 189 -90.74 -6.84 -63.86
CA LYS A 189 -91.97 -6.19 -64.30
C LYS A 189 -92.40 -6.68 -65.69
N GLN A 190 -91.45 -6.77 -66.64
CA GLN A 190 -91.72 -7.33 -67.97
C GLN A 190 -92.20 -8.79 -67.88
N GLN A 191 -91.54 -9.63 -67.09
CA GLN A 191 -91.96 -11.02 -66.85
C GLN A 191 -93.34 -11.10 -66.20
N HIS A 192 -93.66 -10.22 -65.26
CA HIS A 192 -94.98 -10.15 -64.65
C HIS A 192 -96.04 -9.73 -65.68
N ASP A 193 -95.76 -8.73 -66.51
CA ASP A 193 -96.67 -8.29 -67.58
C ASP A 193 -96.87 -9.39 -68.63
N GLU A 194 -95.82 -10.13 -68.99
CA GLU A 194 -95.89 -11.33 -69.84
C GLU A 194 -96.70 -12.45 -69.19
N MET A 195 -96.53 -12.70 -67.89
CA MET A 195 -97.29 -13.68 -67.13
C MET A 195 -98.77 -13.31 -67.08
N VAL A 196 -99.11 -12.04 -66.84
CA VAL A 196 -100.50 -11.55 -66.89
C VAL A 196 -101.07 -11.74 -68.30
N ASN A 197 -100.32 -11.40 -69.35
CA ASN A 197 -100.77 -11.62 -70.73
C ASN A 197 -100.97 -13.10 -71.06
N ASN A 198 -100.08 -13.97 -70.60
CA ASN A 198 -100.23 -15.42 -70.75
C ASN A 198 -101.41 -15.95 -69.94
N HIS A 199 -101.67 -15.42 -68.75
CA HIS A 199 -102.84 -15.77 -67.96
C HIS A 199 -104.15 -15.31 -68.64
N ILE A 200 -104.16 -14.13 -69.25
CA ILE A 200 -105.29 -13.67 -70.07
C ILE A 200 -105.51 -14.61 -71.26
N LYS A 201 -104.44 -15.02 -71.95
CA LYS A 201 -104.54 -16.04 -73.03
C LYS A 201 -105.04 -17.38 -72.50
N GLN A 202 -104.61 -17.77 -71.31
CA GLN A 202 -105.08 -18.98 -70.66
C GLN A 202 -106.57 -18.89 -70.33
N ILE A 203 -107.06 -17.78 -69.76
CA ILE A 203 -108.50 -17.56 -69.54
C ILE A 203 -109.28 -17.61 -70.86
N GLN A 204 -108.72 -17.08 -71.95
CA GLN A 204 -109.33 -17.19 -73.28
C GLN A 204 -109.38 -18.64 -73.76
N ASN A 205 -108.31 -19.40 -73.56
CA ASN A 205 -108.27 -20.83 -73.86
C ASN A 205 -109.21 -21.63 -72.96
N ASP A 206 -109.27 -21.37 -71.65
CA ASP A 206 -110.17 -22.00 -70.69
C ASP A 206 -111.63 -21.68 -71.02
N ARG A 207 -111.92 -20.53 -71.65
CA ARG A 207 -113.26 -20.22 -72.17
C ARG A 207 -113.60 -21.09 -73.38
N ILE A 208 -112.64 -21.30 -74.30
CA ILE A 208 -112.78 -22.21 -75.44
C ILE A 208 -112.90 -23.67 -74.95
N GLU A 209 -112.07 -24.05 -73.98
CA GLU A 209 -112.05 -25.38 -73.37
C GLU A 209 -113.28 -25.59 -72.50
N GLY A 210 -113.83 -24.58 -71.82
CA GLY A 210 -115.09 -24.63 -71.10
C GLY A 210 -116.28 -24.90 -72.03
N GLN A 211 -116.25 -24.35 -73.25
CA GLN A 211 -117.22 -24.73 -74.29
C GLN A 211 -117.04 -26.20 -74.70
N LEU A 212 -115.79 -26.69 -74.80
CA LEU A 212 -115.47 -28.08 -75.12
C LEU A 212 -115.82 -29.06 -73.98
N ASN A 213 -115.62 -28.65 -72.72
CA ASN A 213 -115.84 -29.44 -71.52
C ASN A 213 -117.31 -29.48 -71.14
N LYS A 214 -118.11 -28.46 -71.49
CA LYS A 214 -119.57 -28.60 -71.44
C LYS A 214 -120.05 -29.78 -72.31
N ALA A 215 -119.43 -29.96 -73.48
CA ALA A 215 -119.71 -31.11 -74.35
C ALA A 215 -119.18 -32.45 -73.79
N LYS A 216 -118.13 -32.46 -72.97
CA LYS A 216 -117.60 -33.67 -72.31
C LYS A 216 -118.25 -34.00 -70.95
N ALA A 217 -118.69 -33.02 -70.18
CA ALA A 217 -119.35 -33.22 -68.88
C ALA A 217 -120.73 -33.88 -69.05
N GLU A 218 -121.41 -33.59 -70.16
CA GLU A 218 -122.59 -34.38 -70.59
C GLU A 218 -122.27 -35.86 -70.83
N GLN A 219 -121.00 -36.20 -71.12
CA GLN A 219 -120.54 -37.59 -71.25
C GLN A 219 -120.16 -38.20 -69.88
N LEU A 220 -119.45 -37.46 -69.00
CA LEU A 220 -118.90 -37.99 -67.73
C LEU A 220 -119.88 -38.10 -66.55
N ILE A 221 -120.98 -37.34 -66.52
CA ILE A 221 -122.04 -37.56 -65.50
C ILE A 221 -122.56 -39.01 -65.52
N LYS A 222 -122.39 -39.70 -66.65
CA LYS A 222 -122.77 -41.10 -66.80
C LYS A 222 -121.82 -42.08 -66.07
N ASP A 223 -120.60 -41.66 -65.72
CA ASP A 223 -119.55 -42.56 -65.22
C ASP A 223 -119.29 -42.42 -63.68
N GLU A 224 -119.64 -41.30 -63.03
CA GLU A 224 -119.20 -41.00 -61.64
C GLU A 224 -120.12 -41.54 -60.52
N GLU A 225 -121.33 -42.04 -60.84
CA GLU A 225 -122.20 -42.70 -59.85
C GLU A 225 -121.57 -43.99 -59.24
N GLU A 226 -120.48 -44.50 -59.81
CA GLU A 226 -119.94 -45.83 -59.48
C GLU A 226 -118.89 -45.86 -58.33
N ALA A 227 -118.23 -44.75 -57.96
CA ALA A 227 -116.98 -44.80 -57.17
C ALA A 227 -117.04 -44.38 -55.67
N GLU A 228 -118.08 -43.66 -55.19
CA GLU A 228 -118.01 -42.92 -53.91
C GLU A 228 -118.01 -43.79 -52.63
N ASN A 229 -118.34 -45.07 -52.70
CA ASN A 229 -118.66 -45.87 -51.50
C ASN A 229 -117.44 -46.36 -50.66
N GLU A 230 -116.18 -46.16 -51.08
CA GLU A 230 -115.04 -46.94 -50.53
C GLU A 230 -114.19 -46.29 -49.40
N ARG A 231 -114.20 -44.96 -49.21
CA ARG A 231 -113.12 -44.25 -48.47
C ARG A 231 -113.26 -44.07 -46.94
N LYS A 232 -114.42 -44.28 -46.33
CA LYS A 232 -114.70 -43.82 -44.92
C LYS A 232 -113.98 -44.57 -43.79
N ARG A 233 -113.21 -45.64 -44.05
CA ARG A 233 -112.85 -46.65 -43.03
C ARG A 233 -111.52 -46.51 -42.27
N LYS A 234 -110.57 -45.64 -42.67
CA LYS A 234 -109.15 -45.71 -42.23
C LYS A 234 -108.66 -44.74 -41.11
N ARG A 235 -109.46 -43.82 -40.57
CA ARG A 235 -108.95 -42.66 -39.79
C ARG A 235 -108.80 -42.80 -38.26
N LEU A 236 -109.24 -43.88 -37.62
CA LEU A 236 -109.39 -43.93 -36.14
C LEU A 236 -108.16 -44.35 -35.31
N ALA A 237 -107.02 -44.75 -35.89
CA ALA A 237 -105.96 -45.48 -35.16
C ALA A 237 -104.78 -44.67 -34.55
N ASN A 238 -104.58 -43.39 -34.87
CA ASN A 238 -103.28 -42.69 -34.66
C ASN A 238 -103.14 -41.81 -33.39
N ILE A 239 -104.05 -41.84 -32.41
CA ILE A 239 -104.12 -40.80 -31.35
C ILE A 239 -103.45 -41.19 -30.00
N GLU A 240 -103.14 -42.46 -29.71
CA GLU A 240 -102.71 -42.90 -28.36
C GLU A 240 -101.20 -42.81 -28.03
N GLU A 241 -100.30 -42.67 -29.01
CA GLU A 241 -98.85 -42.93 -28.81
C GLU A 241 -98.05 -41.77 -28.16
N VAL A 242 -98.57 -40.53 -28.11
CA VAL A 242 -97.76 -39.31 -27.87
C VAL A 242 -97.59 -38.92 -26.38
N LYS A 243 -98.28 -39.54 -25.41
CA LYS A 243 -98.33 -39.05 -24.01
C LYS A 243 -97.18 -39.45 -23.05
N LYS A 244 -96.23 -40.33 -23.41
CA LYS A 244 -95.25 -40.92 -22.45
C LYS A 244 -93.87 -40.25 -22.34
N GLY A 245 -93.51 -39.26 -23.16
CA GLY A 245 -92.12 -38.78 -23.29
C GLY A 245 -91.66 -37.59 -22.44
N ASN A 246 -92.48 -37.04 -21.53
CA ASN A 246 -92.24 -35.70 -20.96
C ASN A 246 -91.76 -35.63 -19.49
N GLU A 247 -91.41 -36.74 -18.83
CA GLU A 247 -91.08 -36.74 -17.37
C GLU A 247 -89.58 -36.86 -17.02
N GLU A 248 -88.68 -37.27 -17.93
CA GLU A 248 -87.28 -37.63 -17.59
C GLU A 248 -86.26 -36.46 -17.50
N ILE A 249 -86.63 -35.23 -17.86
CA ILE A 249 -85.67 -34.12 -18.04
C ILE A 249 -85.41 -33.32 -16.74
N LYS A 250 -86.07 -33.63 -15.61
CA LYS A 250 -86.05 -32.80 -14.39
C LYS A 250 -84.98 -33.14 -13.34
N GLU A 251 -84.31 -34.29 -13.40
CA GLU A 251 -83.49 -34.79 -12.27
C GLU A 251 -81.97 -34.50 -12.33
N GLN A 252 -81.36 -34.19 -13.48
CA GLN A 252 -79.88 -34.15 -13.54
C GLN A 252 -79.22 -32.79 -13.24
N LYS A 253 -79.99 -31.72 -12.99
CA LYS A 253 -79.45 -30.36 -12.80
C LYS A 253 -78.94 -30.03 -11.38
N GLN A 254 -78.98 -30.94 -10.42
CA GLN A 254 -78.58 -30.68 -9.02
C GLN A 254 -77.13 -31.10 -8.67
N LEU A 255 -76.42 -31.84 -9.53
CA LEU A 255 -75.13 -32.48 -9.17
C LEU A 255 -73.87 -31.61 -9.37
N GLN A 256 -73.95 -30.43 -9.97
CA GLN A 256 -72.77 -29.66 -10.39
C GLN A 256 -72.34 -28.52 -9.45
N LYS A 257 -73.09 -28.21 -8.38
CA LYS A 257 -72.79 -27.06 -7.50
C LYS A 257 -71.92 -27.36 -6.25
N ILE A 258 -71.51 -28.62 -6.03
CA ILE A 258 -70.81 -29.04 -4.79
C ILE A 258 -69.28 -29.16 -4.98
N LYS A 259 -68.73 -29.09 -6.21
CA LYS A 259 -67.30 -29.34 -6.48
C LYS A 259 -66.39 -28.11 -6.56
N GLU A 260 -66.91 -26.89 -6.43
CA GLU A 260 -66.12 -25.65 -6.57
C GLU A 260 -65.75 -24.96 -5.23
N GLN A 261 -66.05 -25.57 -4.07
CA GLN A 261 -65.74 -24.99 -2.75
C GLN A 261 -64.58 -25.70 -1.99
N GLU A 262 -63.88 -26.66 -2.62
CA GLU A 262 -62.79 -27.42 -1.97
C GLU A 262 -61.36 -26.94 -2.36
N ASP A 263 -61.21 -25.99 -3.30
CA ASP A 263 -59.90 -25.60 -3.84
C ASP A 263 -59.26 -24.33 -3.21
N ASP A 264 -59.95 -23.59 -2.36
CA ASP A 264 -59.46 -22.29 -1.82
C ASP A 264 -58.87 -22.34 -0.39
N GLU A 265 -58.82 -23.51 0.26
CA GLU A 265 -58.28 -23.67 1.63
C GLU A 265 -56.82 -24.20 1.68
N ARG A 266 -56.21 -24.58 0.55
CA ARG A 266 -54.84 -25.14 0.51
C ARG A 266 -53.70 -24.13 0.39
N ILE A 267 -53.97 -22.83 0.24
CA ILE A 267 -52.94 -21.80 0.00
C ILE A 267 -52.55 -20.99 1.26
N ARG A 268 -53.15 -21.26 2.43
CA ARG A 268 -52.83 -20.53 3.69
C ARG A 268 -51.91 -21.27 4.69
N ALA A 269 -51.57 -22.54 4.48
CA ALA A 269 -50.86 -23.35 5.49
C ALA A 269 -49.33 -23.53 5.29
N TYR A 270 -48.70 -22.85 4.32
CA TYR A 270 -47.25 -23.01 4.04
C TYR A 270 -46.38 -21.79 4.33
N ALA A 271 -46.96 -20.65 4.72
CA ALA A 271 -46.23 -19.44 5.12
C ALA A 271 -45.69 -19.52 6.57
N GLU A 272 -46.34 -20.28 7.46
CA GLU A 272 -45.95 -20.40 8.88
C GLU A 272 -44.75 -21.35 9.13
N LYS A 273 -44.29 -22.10 8.12
CA LYS A 273 -43.12 -23.00 8.26
C LYS A 273 -41.77 -22.33 7.98
N LYS A 274 -41.75 -21.05 7.54
CA LYS A 274 -40.52 -20.36 7.15
C LYS A 274 -39.90 -19.48 8.25
N GLU A 275 -40.61 -19.21 9.35
CA GLU A 275 -40.10 -18.40 10.47
C GLU A 275 -39.43 -19.20 11.61
N LYS A 276 -39.79 -20.47 11.81
CA LYS A 276 -39.23 -21.31 12.90
C LYS A 276 -37.80 -21.84 12.67
N ILE A 277 -37.17 -21.53 11.53
CA ILE A 277 -35.81 -21.99 11.19
C ILE A 277 -34.73 -20.91 11.44
N MET A 278 -35.10 -19.64 11.68
CA MET A 278 -34.13 -18.57 11.99
C MET A 278 -33.86 -18.35 13.48
N GLU A 279 -34.74 -18.80 14.38
CA GLU A 279 -34.60 -18.56 15.82
C GLU A 279 -33.74 -19.62 16.55
N MET A 280 -33.45 -20.74 15.88
CA MET A 280 -32.66 -21.86 16.43
C MET A 280 -31.14 -21.76 16.14
N ARG A 281 -30.67 -20.67 15.50
CA ARG A 281 -29.23 -20.39 15.27
C ARG A 281 -28.62 -19.36 16.20
N LYS A 282 -29.41 -18.66 17.03
CA LYS A 282 -28.94 -17.50 17.82
C LYS A 282 -28.79 -17.75 19.33
N LYS A 283 -29.23 -18.90 19.86
CA LYS A 283 -29.22 -19.21 21.31
C LYS A 283 -28.28 -20.35 21.72
N ARG A 284 -27.32 -20.73 20.87
CA ARG A 284 -26.41 -21.87 21.13
C ARG A 284 -24.91 -21.52 21.21
N GLU A 285 -24.53 -20.26 21.04
CA GLU A 285 -23.12 -19.81 21.08
C GLU A 285 -22.75 -18.92 22.29
N GLU A 286 -23.70 -18.23 22.93
CA GLU A 286 -23.37 -17.30 24.04
C GLU A 286 -23.29 -17.94 25.45
N LEU A 287 -23.73 -19.18 25.62
CA LEU A 287 -23.74 -19.86 26.92
C LEU A 287 -22.55 -20.81 27.17
N LYS A 288 -21.59 -20.92 26.24
CA LYS A 288 -20.44 -21.86 26.36
C LYS A 288 -19.06 -21.21 26.54
N PHE A 289 -18.99 -19.89 26.72
CA PHE A 289 -17.71 -19.17 26.88
C PHE A 289 -17.51 -18.55 28.28
N LYS A 290 -18.59 -18.22 29.01
CA LYS A 290 -18.51 -17.59 30.35
C LYS A 290 -18.24 -18.56 31.52
N GLU A 291 -18.43 -19.87 31.34
CA GLU A 291 -18.18 -20.88 32.40
C GLU A 291 -16.70 -21.32 32.51
N LYS A 292 -15.80 -20.89 31.62
CA LYS A 292 -14.39 -21.31 31.60
C LYS A 292 -13.40 -20.39 32.33
N GLN A 293 -13.85 -19.30 32.96
CA GLN A 293 -12.96 -18.29 33.57
C GLN A 293 -12.96 -18.30 35.12
N GLU A 294 -13.89 -18.99 35.78
CA GLU A 294 -14.02 -19.01 37.25
C GLU A 294 -13.27 -20.16 37.96
N GLN A 295 -12.65 -21.09 37.23
CA GLN A 295 -11.91 -22.23 37.81
C GLN A 295 -10.42 -21.95 38.12
N ARG A 296 -9.89 -20.74 37.83
CA ARG A 296 -8.46 -20.41 38.02
C ARG A 296 -8.12 -19.67 39.31
N GLN A 297 -9.11 -19.29 40.12
CA GLN A 297 -8.91 -18.53 41.36
C GLN A 297 -8.84 -19.40 42.64
N ARG A 298 -9.01 -20.73 42.54
CA ARG A 298 -9.02 -21.66 43.70
C ARG A 298 -7.65 -22.26 44.07
N LEU A 299 -6.55 -21.80 43.47
CA LEU A 299 -5.18 -22.32 43.69
C LEU A 299 -4.30 -21.41 44.56
N ILE A 300 -4.84 -20.28 45.05
CA ILE A 300 -4.10 -19.26 45.81
C ILE A 300 -4.19 -19.49 47.34
N ASP A 301 -5.16 -20.27 47.81
CA ASP A 301 -5.47 -20.37 49.25
C ASP A 301 -4.82 -21.56 49.99
N ALA A 302 -3.88 -22.30 49.37
CA ALA A 302 -3.34 -23.55 49.94
C ALA A 302 -1.87 -23.51 50.44
N GLN A 303 -1.17 -22.36 50.38
CA GLN A 303 0.28 -22.30 50.70
C GLN A 303 0.64 -21.55 52.00
N ILE A 304 -0.36 -20.99 52.70
CA ILE A 304 -0.20 -20.22 53.94
C ILE A 304 0.01 -21.12 55.19
N ALA A 305 -0.24 -22.43 55.10
CA ALA A 305 -0.27 -23.32 56.27
C ALA A 305 1.05 -24.05 56.64
N LYS A 306 2.21 -23.73 56.05
CA LYS A 306 3.48 -24.50 56.28
C LYS A 306 4.54 -23.79 57.16
N LEU A 307 4.30 -22.56 57.62
CA LEU A 307 5.32 -21.74 58.31
C LEU A 307 5.30 -21.76 59.86
N GLU A 308 4.39 -22.49 60.51
CA GLU A 308 4.17 -22.39 61.98
C GLU A 308 4.77 -23.52 62.85
N SER A 309 5.66 -24.41 62.34
CA SER A 309 6.09 -25.61 63.10
C SER A 309 7.55 -25.71 63.57
N ILE A 310 8.38 -24.65 63.50
CA ILE A 310 9.84 -24.73 63.81
C ILE A 310 10.25 -24.09 65.15
N GLU A 311 9.36 -23.43 65.89
CA GLU A 311 9.75 -22.51 66.99
C GLU A 311 9.95 -23.14 68.39
N HIS A 312 9.65 -24.43 68.65
CA HIS A 312 9.49 -24.92 70.04
C HIS A 312 10.60 -25.80 70.70
N GLU A 313 11.74 -26.10 70.07
CA GLU A 313 12.63 -27.19 70.59
C GLU A 313 13.88 -26.77 71.43
N HIS A 314 14.27 -25.49 71.55
CA HIS A 314 15.67 -25.16 71.96
C HIS A 314 15.97 -24.80 73.44
N GLN A 315 15.01 -24.85 74.38
CA GLN A 315 15.18 -24.24 75.72
C GLN A 315 15.60 -25.15 76.92
N ARG A 316 16.18 -26.36 76.73
CA ARG A 316 16.27 -27.34 77.85
C ARG A 316 17.63 -27.72 78.50
N ILE A 317 18.81 -27.17 78.15
CA ILE A 317 20.12 -27.81 78.52
C ILE A 317 21.03 -27.06 79.55
N LEU A 318 20.69 -25.88 80.10
CA LEU A 318 21.70 -25.01 80.74
C LEU A 318 22.17 -25.29 82.22
N ASN A 319 21.50 -26.09 83.06
CA ASN A 319 21.67 -25.92 84.53
C ASN A 319 22.39 -27.04 85.33
N LYS A 320 23.71 -27.34 85.18
CA LYS A 320 24.33 -28.42 86.03
C LYS A 320 25.83 -28.43 86.48
N GLN A 321 26.68 -27.40 86.38
CA GLN A 321 28.18 -27.59 86.50
C GLN A 321 29.01 -26.78 87.56
N ILE A 322 28.53 -26.35 88.74
CA ILE A 322 29.27 -25.32 89.56
C ILE A 322 30.03 -25.73 90.86
N GLN A 323 30.00 -26.95 91.41
CA GLN A 323 30.29 -27.11 92.87
C GLN A 323 31.63 -27.71 93.43
N GLU A 324 32.74 -27.98 92.71
CA GLU A 324 33.83 -28.87 93.23
C GLU A 324 35.23 -28.31 93.68
N ALA A 325 35.53 -27.01 93.82
CA ALA A 325 36.94 -26.50 93.71
C ALA A 325 37.83 -26.12 94.95
N GLU A 326 37.48 -26.18 96.24
CA GLU A 326 38.13 -25.28 97.26
C GLU A 326 39.22 -25.77 98.29
N ILE A 327 39.64 -27.03 98.44
CA ILE A 327 40.22 -27.49 99.76
C ILE A 327 41.80 -27.55 99.96
N LYS A 328 42.69 -27.17 99.04
CA LYS A 328 44.12 -27.67 99.03
C LYS A 328 45.32 -26.82 99.59
N ALA A 329 45.20 -25.78 100.43
CA ALA A 329 46.19 -24.68 100.45
C ALA A 329 47.29 -24.51 101.56
N GLU A 330 47.25 -25.08 102.78
CA GLU A 330 47.95 -24.43 103.93
C GLU A 330 49.41 -24.82 104.34
N GLU A 331 49.93 -26.03 104.11
CA GLU A 331 51.11 -26.55 104.86
C GLU A 331 52.52 -25.98 104.50
N VAL A 332 52.61 -25.05 103.54
CA VAL A 332 53.86 -24.71 102.80
C VAL A 332 54.74 -23.63 103.50
N GLU A 333 54.35 -23.09 104.64
CA GLU A 333 54.86 -21.82 105.18
C GLU A 333 56.23 -21.84 105.88
N ARG A 334 56.59 -22.90 106.61
CA ARG A 334 57.59 -22.80 107.69
C ARG A 334 59.07 -22.87 107.28
N ILE A 335 59.42 -23.64 106.25
CA ILE A 335 60.79 -23.84 105.75
C ILE A 335 61.39 -22.56 105.11
N LYS A 336 60.57 -21.51 104.96
CA LYS A 336 60.94 -20.26 104.29
C LYS A 336 61.99 -19.42 105.01
N ARG A 337 62.09 -19.42 106.35
CA ARG A 337 62.77 -18.32 107.09
C ARG A 337 64.30 -18.35 107.06
N GLU A 338 64.96 -19.49 107.24
CA GLU A 338 66.44 -19.53 107.31
C GLU A 338 67.10 -19.32 105.94
N LYS A 339 66.43 -19.77 104.86
CA LYS A 339 66.81 -19.41 103.49
C LYS A 339 66.80 -17.89 103.27
N GLN A 340 66.04 -17.09 104.03
CA GLN A 340 65.93 -15.65 103.78
C GLN A 340 67.20 -14.84 104.11
N ILE A 341 68.01 -15.23 105.09
CA ILE A 341 69.12 -14.38 105.56
C ILE A 341 70.35 -14.46 104.62
N GLN A 342 70.75 -15.67 104.22
CA GLN A 342 71.81 -15.83 103.22
C GLN A 342 71.37 -15.36 101.84
N LEU A 343 70.09 -15.53 101.54
CA LEU A 343 69.49 -14.93 100.36
C LEU A 343 69.60 -13.39 100.43
N LYS A 344 69.45 -12.75 101.59
CA LYS A 344 69.52 -11.29 101.75
C LYS A 344 70.85 -10.67 101.30
N LYS A 345 72.00 -11.26 101.66
CA LYS A 345 73.32 -10.73 101.26
C LYS A 345 73.60 -10.93 99.77
N LYS A 346 73.29 -12.10 99.22
CA LYS A 346 73.37 -12.34 97.77
C LYS A 346 72.37 -11.48 97.00
N ILE A 347 71.21 -11.20 97.60
CA ILE A 347 70.23 -10.24 97.10
C ILE A 347 70.84 -8.84 97.04
N ASP A 348 71.57 -8.37 98.06
CA ASP A 348 72.04 -6.98 98.07
C ASP A 348 73.17 -6.72 97.06
N GLU A 349 74.11 -7.66 96.87
CA GLU A 349 75.13 -7.57 95.81
C GLU A 349 74.51 -7.72 94.41
N SER A 350 73.57 -8.67 94.25
CA SER A 350 72.78 -8.81 93.04
C SER A 350 71.97 -7.55 92.77
N ARG A 351 71.40 -6.91 93.80
CA ARG A 351 70.63 -5.65 93.72
C ARG A 351 71.49 -4.49 93.28
N LYS A 352 72.75 -4.42 93.70
CA LYS A 352 73.65 -3.33 93.28
C LYS A 352 74.02 -3.47 91.80
N ILE A 353 74.39 -4.67 91.35
CA ILE A 353 74.65 -4.95 89.93
C ILE A 353 73.38 -4.78 89.09
N THR A 354 72.23 -5.28 89.55
CA THR A 354 70.95 -5.02 88.86
C THR A 354 70.54 -3.56 88.94
N SER A 355 70.89 -2.79 89.97
CA SER A 355 70.58 -1.36 90.03
C SER A 355 71.42 -0.58 89.01
N GLU A 356 72.71 -0.90 88.86
CA GLU A 356 73.58 -0.28 87.86
C GLU A 356 73.21 -0.72 86.43
N PHE A 357 72.90 -2.01 86.25
CA PHE A 357 72.40 -2.53 84.98
C PHE A 357 71.03 -1.92 84.65
N ARG A 358 70.12 -1.77 85.63
CA ARG A 358 68.84 -1.09 85.47
C ARG A 358 69.01 0.40 85.22
N ALA A 359 70.00 1.06 85.81
CA ALA A 359 70.28 2.47 85.55
C ALA A 359 70.77 2.67 84.11
N ARG A 360 71.74 1.86 83.65
CA ARG A 360 72.20 1.88 82.26
C ARG A 360 71.11 1.45 81.28
N ASP A 361 70.38 0.39 81.59
CA ASP A 361 69.25 -0.07 80.77
C ASP A 361 68.12 0.96 80.78
N SER A 362 67.89 1.70 81.87
CA SER A 362 66.95 2.81 81.94
C SER A 362 67.43 4.00 81.12
N GLU A 363 68.70 4.37 81.16
CA GLU A 363 69.25 5.44 80.32
C GLU A 363 69.21 5.07 78.84
N GLN A 364 69.52 3.81 78.51
CA GLN A 364 69.45 3.30 77.15
C GLN A 364 68.00 3.21 76.69
N ARG A 365 67.06 2.78 77.53
CA ARG A 365 65.62 2.82 77.27
C ARG A 365 65.14 4.25 77.07
N VAL A 366 65.53 5.21 77.90
CA VAL A 366 65.13 6.61 77.73
C VAL A 366 65.70 7.20 76.44
N LYS A 367 66.93 6.85 76.04
CA LYS A 367 67.50 7.27 74.74
C LYS A 367 66.76 6.61 73.58
N ASN A 368 66.58 5.29 73.63
CA ASN A 368 65.86 4.54 72.60
C ASN A 368 64.40 5.02 72.51
N ASP A 369 63.73 5.31 73.62
CA ASP A 369 62.36 5.82 73.68
C ASP A 369 62.28 7.23 73.11
N LYS A 370 63.29 8.08 73.32
CA LYS A 370 63.37 9.41 72.69
C LYS A 370 63.59 9.30 71.18
N GLU A 371 64.54 8.49 70.74
CA GLU A 371 64.80 8.22 69.32
C GLU A 371 63.56 7.60 68.65
N PHE A 372 62.89 6.68 69.33
CA PHE A 372 61.64 6.07 68.88
C PHE A 372 60.50 7.10 68.84
N GLN A 373 60.36 7.96 69.85
CA GLN A 373 59.37 9.04 69.84
C GLN A 373 59.62 10.04 68.70
N GLU A 374 60.88 10.41 68.45
CA GLU A 374 61.24 11.29 67.33
C GLU A 374 60.97 10.63 65.98
N TYR A 375 61.35 9.35 65.84
CA TYR A 375 61.05 8.55 64.66
C TYR A 375 59.53 8.45 64.42
N TRP A 376 58.74 8.17 65.44
CA TRP A 376 57.27 8.09 65.31
C TRP A 376 56.62 9.44 65.07
N LYS A 377 57.16 10.53 65.61
CA LYS A 377 56.69 11.88 65.28
C LYS A 377 56.92 12.19 63.81
N GLN A 378 58.14 11.96 63.32
CA GLN A 378 58.47 12.13 61.90
C GLN A 378 57.61 11.23 61.02
N ARG A 379 57.44 9.96 61.42
CA ARG A 379 56.64 9.00 60.66
C ARG A 379 55.15 9.36 60.67
N ALA A 380 54.62 9.86 61.77
CA ALA A 380 53.24 10.34 61.87
C ALA A 380 53.02 11.60 61.03
N GLU A 381 53.98 12.53 61.01
CA GLU A 381 53.95 13.70 60.14
C GLU A 381 54.03 13.32 58.65
N GLU A 382 54.87 12.36 58.29
CA GLU A 382 54.92 11.79 56.94
C GLU A 382 53.60 11.13 56.55
N LEU A 383 53.04 10.27 57.41
CA LEU A 383 51.76 9.61 57.18
C LEU A 383 50.64 10.63 56.99
N LYS A 384 50.62 11.68 57.82
CA LYS A 384 49.62 12.74 57.72
C LYS A 384 49.76 13.53 56.42
N LYS A 385 50.99 13.85 55.99
CA LYS A 385 51.22 14.50 54.68
C LYS A 385 50.75 13.62 53.52
N MET A 386 51.06 12.32 53.58
CA MET A 386 50.60 11.36 52.56
C MET A 386 49.06 11.27 52.53
N GLU A 387 48.42 11.23 53.69
CA GLU A 387 46.95 11.20 53.78
C GLU A 387 46.31 12.51 53.28
N ASP A 388 46.89 13.67 53.61
CA ASP A 388 46.44 14.97 53.13
C ASP A 388 46.61 15.07 51.59
N ASP A 389 47.73 14.60 51.05
CA ASP A 389 48.01 14.55 49.61
C ASP A 389 47.04 13.60 48.87
N GLU A 390 46.76 12.42 49.42
CA GLU A 390 45.77 11.48 48.87
C GLU A 390 44.36 12.09 48.89
N ASN A 391 43.97 12.72 49.99
CA ASN A 391 42.68 13.38 50.13
C ASN A 391 42.52 14.54 49.14
N GLU A 392 43.57 15.35 48.95
CA GLU A 392 43.56 16.43 47.97
C GLU A 392 43.50 15.88 46.54
N GLN A 393 44.21 14.79 46.21
CA GLN A 393 44.07 14.13 44.91
C GLN A 393 42.66 13.60 44.67
N ILE A 394 42.05 12.96 45.67
CA ILE A 394 40.65 12.49 45.61
C ILE A 394 39.71 13.67 45.39
N ARG A 395 39.92 14.78 46.10
CA ARG A 395 39.15 16.01 45.96
C ARG A 395 39.28 16.59 44.56
N GLN A 396 40.49 16.68 44.02
CA GLN A 396 40.75 17.15 42.65
C GLN A 396 40.05 16.27 41.61
N ARG A 397 40.13 14.93 41.75
CA ARG A 397 39.40 14.00 40.87
C ARG A 397 37.88 14.19 40.96
N ARG A 398 37.33 14.41 42.15
CA ARG A 398 35.89 14.70 42.34
C ARG A 398 35.49 16.01 41.67
N VAL A 399 36.31 17.05 41.78
CA VAL A 399 36.07 18.34 41.12
C VAL A 399 36.13 18.18 39.59
N GLN A 400 37.13 17.49 39.07
CA GLN A 400 37.25 17.20 37.63
C GLN A 400 36.05 16.42 37.12
N LEU A 401 35.62 15.37 37.83
CA LEU A 401 34.45 14.57 37.47
C LEU A 401 33.17 15.42 37.50
N LYS A 402 32.99 16.26 38.53
CA LYS A 402 31.86 17.19 38.61
C LYS A 402 31.84 18.15 37.42
N ASN A 403 32.98 18.75 37.07
CA ASN A 403 33.08 19.68 35.94
C ASN A 403 32.77 18.96 34.62
N PHE A 404 33.29 17.76 34.43
CA PHE A 404 32.98 16.94 33.25
C PHE A 404 31.49 16.62 33.14
N GLN A 405 30.84 16.23 34.25
CA GLN A 405 29.39 15.99 34.29
C GLN A 405 28.59 17.26 34.00
N LEU A 406 29.03 18.43 34.49
CA LEU A 406 28.40 19.72 34.16
C LEU A 406 28.52 20.01 32.66
N SER A 407 29.69 19.83 32.06
CA SER A 407 29.88 19.99 30.61
C SER A 407 29.00 19.02 29.80
N GLN A 408 28.85 17.76 30.24
CA GLN A 408 27.93 16.82 29.59
C GLN A 408 26.46 17.23 29.73
N ILE A 409 26.06 17.80 30.86
CA ILE A 409 24.69 18.32 31.05
C ILE A 409 24.46 19.50 30.10
N GLU A 410 25.39 20.44 30.01
CA GLU A 410 25.31 21.58 29.09
C GLU A 410 25.26 21.13 27.63
N GLU A 411 26.08 20.16 27.23
CA GLU A 411 26.07 19.62 25.87
C GLU A 411 24.72 18.95 25.55
N LYS A 412 24.18 18.15 26.47
CA LYS A 412 22.84 17.55 26.32
C LYS A 412 21.72 18.59 26.32
N GLN A 413 21.87 19.70 27.04
CA GLN A 413 20.91 20.80 27.00
C GLN A 413 20.95 21.48 25.63
N LYS A 414 22.14 21.85 25.13
CA LYS A 414 22.32 22.43 23.80
C LYS A 414 21.77 21.52 22.69
N LEU A 415 22.01 20.22 22.79
CA LEU A 415 21.48 19.26 21.81
C LEU A 415 19.95 19.22 21.85
N ARG A 416 19.34 19.25 23.03
CA ARG A 416 17.87 19.33 23.17
C ARG A 416 17.31 20.64 22.66
N GLU A 417 17.97 21.77 22.92
CA GLU A 417 17.57 23.07 22.39
C GLU A 417 17.63 23.08 20.86
N GLN A 418 18.68 22.50 20.27
CA GLN A 418 18.80 22.34 18.83
C GLN A 418 17.71 21.43 18.26
N GLN A 419 17.37 20.33 18.94
CA GLN A 419 16.27 19.45 18.54
C GLN A 419 14.92 20.18 18.57
N ILE A 420 14.64 20.92 19.64
CA ILE A 420 13.41 21.72 19.75
C ILE A 420 13.35 22.78 18.65
N LEU A 421 14.48 23.43 18.35
CA LEU A 421 14.56 24.40 17.26
C LEU A 421 14.31 23.76 15.89
N GLN A 422 14.90 22.58 15.64
CA GLN A 422 14.66 21.80 14.42
C GLN A 422 13.18 21.38 14.31
N GLU A 423 12.57 20.91 15.40
CA GLU A 423 11.15 20.57 15.42
C GLU A 423 10.25 21.78 15.14
N LEU A 424 10.61 22.97 15.66
CA LEU A 424 9.93 24.22 15.37
C LEU A 424 10.08 24.63 13.90
N ASP A 425 11.29 24.56 13.36
CA ASP A 425 11.58 24.87 11.96
C ASP A 425 10.84 23.91 11.01
N GLU A 426 10.85 22.60 11.32
CA GLU A 426 10.11 21.58 10.59
C GLU A 426 8.59 21.82 10.64
N ALA A 427 8.07 22.18 11.81
CA ALA A 427 6.65 22.52 11.97
C ALA A 427 6.29 23.76 11.13
N GLU A 428 7.14 24.79 11.12
CA GLU A 428 6.94 25.98 10.31
C GLU A 428 7.01 25.65 8.81
N GLU A 429 7.96 24.81 8.38
CA GLU A 429 8.05 24.34 7.00
C GLU A 429 6.80 23.56 6.56
N ILE A 430 6.28 22.67 7.41
CA ILE A 430 5.05 21.94 7.14
C ILE A 430 3.89 22.92 6.96
N LEU A 431 3.81 23.95 7.80
CA LEU A 431 2.77 24.96 7.75
C LEU A 431 2.88 25.80 6.46
N ARG A 432 4.09 26.27 6.11
CA ARG A 432 4.38 26.97 4.85
C ARG A 432 4.04 26.10 3.62
N LYS A 433 4.39 24.81 3.64
CA LYS A 433 4.03 23.85 2.56
C LYS A 433 2.51 23.70 2.43
N LYS A 434 1.78 23.58 3.54
CA LYS A 434 0.30 23.54 3.55
C LYS A 434 -0.31 24.82 2.98
N GLU A 435 0.19 25.98 3.37
CA GLU A 435 -0.28 27.28 2.84
C GLU A 435 0.00 27.40 1.33
N CYS A 436 1.22 27.04 0.90
CA CYS A 436 1.60 27.03 -0.52
C CYS A 436 0.68 26.11 -1.32
N CYS A 437 0.45 24.87 -0.85
CA CYS A 437 -0.49 23.94 -1.48
C CYS A 437 -1.93 24.46 -1.52
N SER A 438 -2.37 25.19 -0.49
CA SER A 438 -3.70 25.82 -0.48
C SER A 438 -3.80 26.91 -1.54
N ARG A 439 -2.78 27.77 -1.66
CA ARG A 439 -2.71 28.83 -2.68
C ARG A 439 -2.66 28.27 -4.10
N THR A 440 -1.86 27.22 -4.34
CA THR A 440 -1.78 26.59 -5.66
C THR A 440 -3.10 25.93 -6.02
N PHE A 441 -3.78 25.28 -5.08
CA PHE A 441 -5.13 24.75 -5.27
C PHE A 441 -6.14 25.86 -5.60
N THR A 442 -6.20 26.95 -4.84
CA THR A 442 -7.18 28.02 -5.10
C THR A 442 -6.95 28.67 -6.45
N SER A 443 -5.70 28.90 -6.84
CA SER A 443 -5.37 29.48 -8.16
C SER A 443 -5.73 28.52 -9.29
N TRP A 444 -5.46 27.23 -9.15
CA TRP A 444 -5.85 26.22 -10.13
C TRP A 444 -7.37 26.12 -10.27
N ALA A 445 -8.09 26.05 -9.15
CA ALA A 445 -9.54 25.92 -9.16
C ALA A 445 -10.23 27.17 -9.72
N GLN A 446 -9.71 28.38 -9.44
CA GLN A 446 -10.19 29.62 -10.04
C GLN A 446 -10.02 29.61 -11.56
N ARG A 447 -8.84 29.24 -12.07
CA ARG A 447 -8.62 29.11 -13.53
C ARG A 447 -9.58 28.11 -14.15
N ALA A 448 -9.81 26.97 -13.49
CA ALA A 448 -10.76 25.97 -13.97
C ALA A 448 -12.20 26.53 -14.02
N VAL A 449 -12.64 27.28 -13.00
CA VAL A 449 -13.94 27.94 -13.03
C VAL A 449 -14.02 28.96 -14.17
N GLU A 450 -13.01 29.81 -14.35
CA GLU A 450 -12.95 30.84 -15.39
C GLU A 450 -13.00 30.25 -16.81
N GLU A 451 -12.22 29.19 -17.06
CA GLU A 451 -12.20 28.48 -18.34
C GLU A 451 -13.58 27.90 -18.66
N TRP A 452 -14.23 27.29 -17.68
CA TRP A 452 -15.53 26.66 -17.87
C TRP A 452 -16.68 27.66 -17.98
N GLN A 453 -16.58 28.77 -17.27
CA GLN A 453 -17.49 29.90 -17.41
C GLN A 453 -17.35 30.54 -18.80
N SER A 454 -16.12 30.68 -19.30
CA SER A 454 -15.84 31.18 -20.66
C SER A 454 -16.41 30.26 -21.74
N ASN A 455 -16.41 28.95 -21.50
CA ASN A 455 -17.05 27.96 -22.35
C ASN A 455 -18.59 27.93 -22.26
N GLY A 456 -19.20 28.83 -21.47
CA GLY A 456 -20.66 28.91 -21.30
C GLY A 456 -21.26 27.76 -20.49
N LYS A 457 -20.45 27.01 -19.74
CA LYS A 457 -20.90 25.87 -18.94
C LYS A 457 -21.40 26.30 -17.56
N ASN A 458 -22.26 25.49 -16.94
CA ASN A 458 -22.83 25.78 -15.63
C ASN A 458 -21.80 25.56 -14.49
N VAL A 459 -21.09 26.62 -14.10
CA VAL A 459 -20.05 26.56 -13.07
C VAL A 459 -20.56 26.50 -11.61
N TYR A 460 -21.87 26.53 -11.39
CA TYR A 460 -22.46 26.56 -10.05
C TYR A 460 -21.99 25.41 -9.11
N PRO A 461 -21.89 24.14 -9.56
CA PRO A 461 -21.41 23.06 -8.71
C PRO A 461 -19.98 23.28 -8.19
N MET A 462 -19.12 23.90 -9.01
CA MET A 462 -17.72 24.19 -8.65
C MET A 462 -17.61 25.34 -7.66
N LEU A 463 -18.38 26.43 -7.87
CA LEU A 463 -18.41 27.57 -6.95
C LEU A 463 -18.93 27.17 -5.56
N LYS A 464 -19.94 26.30 -5.50
CA LYS A 464 -20.46 25.78 -4.24
C LYS A 464 -19.43 24.95 -3.47
N GLU A 465 -18.60 24.19 -4.18
CA GLU A 465 -17.54 23.40 -3.55
C GLU A 465 -16.38 24.28 -3.06
N LEU A 466 -15.99 25.29 -3.85
CA LEU A 466 -14.95 26.23 -3.43
C LEU A 466 -15.34 27.00 -2.16
N THR A 467 -16.59 27.43 -2.07
CA THR A 467 -17.10 28.11 -0.87
C THR A 467 -17.17 27.17 0.33
N ALA A 468 -17.60 25.91 0.16
CA ALA A 468 -17.60 24.92 1.23
C ALA A 468 -16.17 24.61 1.74
N GLN A 469 -15.19 24.53 0.84
CA GLN A 469 -13.79 24.28 1.18
C GLN A 469 -13.03 25.51 1.71
N GLN A 470 -13.65 26.70 1.71
CA GLN A 470 -13.11 27.90 2.37
C GLN A 470 -13.65 28.05 3.79
N GLN A 471 -14.77 27.39 4.12
CA GLN A 471 -15.40 27.41 5.44
C GLN A 471 -14.89 26.31 6.38
N LEU A 472 -14.27 25.27 5.81
CA LEU A 472 -13.52 24.21 6.51
C LEU A 472 -12.04 24.59 6.58
#